data_AF-A0AAD5CSN6-F1
#
_entry.id   AF-A0AAD5CSN6-F1
#
_cell.length_a   1.000
_cell.length_b   1.000
_cell.length_c   1.000
_cell.angle_alpha   90.00
_cell.angle_beta   90.00
_cell.angle_gamma   90.00
#
_symmetry.space_group_name_H-M   'P 1'
#
loop_
_entity.id
_entity.type
_entity.pdbx_description
1 polymer ?
#
loop_
_entity_poly.entity_id
_entity_poly.type
_entity_poly.pdbx_seq_one_letter_code
_entity_poly.pdbx_strand_id
1 'polypeptide(L)'
;GTLDDGRVIAVKQLSIASHQGKSQFVAEIATISAVQHRNLVKLYGCCIDGEKRLLVYEYLENKSLDQALFGENRLSLSWATRFEICLGIARGLAYLHEESRIRVVHRDVKASNVLLDSDLNPKISDFEYAMRGHLTEKADVFGFGVVALEIVSGRPNSDS
;
A
#
# COMPACT_ATOMS: atom_id res chain seq x y z
N GLY A 1 -13.32 11.46 1.41
CA GLY A 1 -13.82 12.80 0.99
C GLY A 1 -14.22 12.73 -0.47
N THR A 2 -14.73 13.82 -1.03
CA THR A 2 -15.07 13.92 -2.46
C THR A 2 -14.48 15.21 -3.00
N LEU A 3 -13.80 15.15 -4.15
CA LEU A 3 -13.27 16.33 -4.86
C LEU A 3 -14.39 17.05 -5.62
N ASP A 4 -14.12 18.29 -6.06
CA ASP A 4 -15.09 19.11 -6.80
C ASP A 4 -15.53 18.49 -8.14
N ASP A 5 -14.70 17.60 -8.70
CA ASP A 5 -15.01 16.84 -9.91
C ASP A 5 -15.80 15.54 -9.64
N GLY A 6 -16.24 15.31 -8.41
CA GLY A 6 -17.03 14.15 -8.00
C GLY A 6 -16.21 12.92 -7.64
N ARG A 7 -14.87 12.93 -7.79
CA ARG A 7 -14.04 11.78 -7.43
C ARG A 7 -14.00 11.57 -5.91
N VAL A 8 -14.31 10.34 -5.48
CA VAL A 8 -14.16 9.91 -4.08
C VAL A 8 -12.67 9.66 -3.78
N ILE A 9 -12.22 10.13 -2.63
CA ILE A 9 -10.81 10.10 -2.22
C ILE A 9 -10.63 9.56 -0.81
N ALA A 10 -9.48 8.91 -0.59
CA ALA A 10 -8.94 8.65 0.73
C ALA A 10 -8.00 9.79 1.15
N VAL A 11 -8.11 10.25 2.39
CA VAL A 11 -7.24 11.30 2.94
C VAL A 11 -6.50 10.72 4.14
N LYS A 12 -5.18 10.57 4.02
CA LYS A 12 -4.30 10.18 5.11
C LYS A 12 -3.76 11.44 5.76
N GLN A 13 -4.13 11.69 7.02
CA GLN A 13 -3.59 12.78 7.82
C GLN A 13 -2.43 12.27 8.67
N LEU A 14 -1.26 12.87 8.50
CA LEU A 14 -0.05 12.52 9.25
C LEU A 14 0.17 13.53 10.38
N SER A 15 0.49 13.01 11.57
CA SER A 15 0.96 13.82 12.68
C SER A 15 2.43 14.18 12.48
N ILE A 16 2.75 15.47 12.50
CA ILE A 16 4.14 15.96 12.40
C ILE A 16 4.69 16.46 13.73
N ALA A 17 4.10 16.02 14.85
CA ALA A 17 4.59 16.36 16.18
C ALA A 17 6.06 15.91 16.41
N SER A 18 6.55 14.96 15.60
CA SER A 18 7.92 14.48 15.63
C SER A 18 8.68 14.78 14.32
N HIS A 19 10.01 14.84 14.42
CA HIS A 19 10.89 14.88 13.23
C HIS A 19 10.69 13.66 12.33
N GLN A 20 10.40 12.50 12.91
CA GLN A 20 10.14 11.27 12.17
C GLN A 20 8.90 11.39 11.27
N GLY A 21 7.79 11.94 11.78
CA GLY A 21 6.56 12.13 11.00
C GLY A 21 6.76 13.06 9.80
N LYS A 22 7.60 14.10 9.94
CA LYS A 22 7.97 14.98 8.82
C LYS A 22 8.76 14.23 7.75
N SER A 23 9.74 13.42 8.15
CA SER A 23 10.55 12.62 7.23
C SER A 23 9.72 11.56 6.50
N GLN A 24 8.80 10.89 7.20
CA GLN A 24 7.87 9.92 6.62
C GLN A 24 6.96 10.53 5.56
N PHE A 25 6.37 11.69 5.85
CA PHE A 25 5.54 12.42 4.87
C PHE A 25 6.32 12.75 3.59
N VAL A 26 7.54 13.25 3.72
CA VAL A 26 8.40 13.58 2.57
C VAL A 26 8.83 12.32 1.82
N ALA A 27 9.20 11.26 2.54
CA ALA A 27 9.61 9.98 1.95
C ALA A 27 8.47 9.34 1.14
N GLU A 28 7.25 9.35 1.68
CA GLU A 28 6.06 8.80 1.04
C GLU A 28 5.75 9.57 -0.25
N ILE A 29 5.64 10.90 -0.20
CA ILE A 29 5.41 11.75 -1.39
C ILE A 29 6.49 11.53 -2.43
N ALA A 30 7.77 11.63 -2.02
CA ALA A 30 8.87 11.51 -2.93
C ALA A 30 8.76 10.18 -3.67
N THR A 31 8.65 9.07 -2.94
CA THR A 31 8.62 7.72 -3.51
C THR A 31 7.40 7.49 -4.41
N ILE A 32 6.19 7.64 -3.87
CA ILE A 32 4.97 7.26 -4.60
C ILE A 32 4.70 8.14 -5.82
N SER A 33 5.16 9.39 -5.83
CA SER A 33 5.01 10.28 -7.00
C SER A 33 5.95 9.94 -8.17
N ALA A 34 6.98 9.12 -7.94
CA ALA A 34 7.97 8.75 -8.96
C ALA A 34 7.72 7.36 -9.58
N VAL A 35 6.71 6.65 -9.10
CA VAL A 35 6.35 5.31 -9.56
C VAL A 35 4.87 5.26 -9.93
N GLN A 36 4.51 4.49 -10.95
CA GLN A 36 3.12 4.34 -11.37
C GLN A 36 2.90 2.94 -11.94
N HIS A 37 2.04 2.17 -11.27
CA HIS A 37 1.71 0.81 -11.69
C HIS A 37 0.32 0.43 -11.18
N ARG A 38 -0.37 -0.48 -11.89
CA ARG A 38 -1.77 -0.86 -11.59
C ARG A 38 -1.95 -1.47 -10.19
N ASN A 39 -0.91 -2.11 -9.67
CA ASN A 39 -0.90 -2.73 -8.34
C ASN A 39 -0.25 -1.86 -7.27
N LEU A 40 -0.11 -0.55 -7.50
CA LEU A 40 0.28 0.44 -6.49
C LEU A 40 -0.85 1.45 -6.33
N VAL A 41 -1.02 1.98 -5.12
CA VAL A 41 -1.99 3.05 -4.86
C VAL A 41 -1.57 4.34 -5.58
N LYS A 42 -2.54 5.05 -6.14
CA LYS A 42 -2.34 6.33 -6.81
C LYS A 42 -2.46 7.49 -5.82
N LEU A 43 -1.37 8.20 -5.62
CA LEU A 43 -1.38 9.51 -4.97
C LEU A 43 -1.90 10.56 -5.96
N TYR A 44 -2.96 11.27 -5.61
CA TYR A 44 -3.44 12.43 -6.37
C TYR A 44 -2.71 13.72 -6.00
N GLY A 45 -2.31 13.87 -4.75
CA GLY A 45 -1.56 15.03 -4.29
C GLY A 45 -1.41 15.09 -2.78
N CYS A 46 -0.92 16.22 -2.30
CA CYS A 46 -0.79 16.49 -0.87
C CYS A 46 -1.30 17.89 -0.53
N CYS A 47 -1.65 18.09 0.74
CA CYS A 47 -1.95 19.41 1.29
C CYS A 47 -1.00 19.68 2.47
N ILE A 48 -0.43 20.88 2.45
CA ILE A 48 0.46 21.41 3.48
C ILE A 48 -0.14 22.74 3.93
N ASP A 49 -0.73 22.75 5.13
CA ASP A 49 -1.34 23.94 5.72
C ASP A 49 -0.97 24.03 7.20
N GLY A 50 -0.10 24.97 7.56
CA GLY A 50 0.48 25.08 8.90
C GLY A 50 1.13 23.77 9.35
N GLU A 51 0.58 23.14 10.39
CA GLU A 51 1.02 21.82 10.88
C GLU A 51 0.29 20.64 10.25
N LYS A 52 -0.75 20.87 9.45
CA LYS A 52 -1.49 19.79 8.79
C LYS A 52 -0.66 19.24 7.63
N ARG A 53 -0.56 17.92 7.57
CA ARG A 53 0.02 17.17 6.45
C ARG A 53 -0.99 16.14 5.99
N LEU A 54 -1.54 16.35 4.80
CA LEU A 54 -2.53 15.46 4.21
C LEU A 54 -1.98 14.87 2.93
N LEU A 55 -2.18 13.57 2.74
CA LEU A 55 -1.98 12.88 1.48
C LEU A 55 -3.34 12.47 0.93
N VAL A 56 -3.57 12.76 -0.35
CA VAL A 56 -4.83 12.49 -1.04
C VAL A 56 -4.61 11.35 -2.02
N TYR A 57 -5.25 10.23 -1.76
CA TYR A 57 -5.15 8.99 -2.54
C TYR A 57 -6.45 8.69 -3.28
N GLU A 58 -6.35 7.83 -4.29
CA GLU A 58 -7.53 7.10 -4.78
C GLU A 58 -8.22 6.38 -3.62
N TYR A 59 -9.56 6.39 -3.63
CA TYR A 59 -10.34 5.62 -2.67
C TYR A 59 -10.49 4.18 -3.16
N LEU A 60 -10.41 3.22 -2.24
CA LEU A 60 -10.47 1.79 -2.51
C LEU A 60 -11.56 1.14 -1.64
N GLU A 61 -12.58 0.62 -2.29
CA GLU A 61 -13.88 0.28 -1.67
C GLU A 61 -13.78 -0.91 -0.71
N ASN A 62 -12.92 -1.87 -1.02
CA ASN A 62 -12.79 -3.11 -0.27
C ASN A 62 -11.73 -3.04 0.85
N LYS A 63 -11.27 -1.82 1.17
CA LYS A 63 -10.34 -1.51 2.26
C LYS A 63 -9.04 -2.34 2.16
N SER A 64 -8.39 -2.60 3.30
CA SER A 64 -7.15 -3.36 3.36
C SER A 64 -7.38 -4.86 3.38
N LEU A 65 -6.38 -5.62 2.92
CA LEU A 65 -6.45 -7.06 2.76
C LEU A 65 -6.60 -7.78 4.10
N ASP A 66 -5.97 -7.29 5.17
CA ASP A 66 -6.18 -7.81 6.53
C ASP A 66 -7.64 -7.69 6.98
N GLN A 67 -8.30 -6.56 6.68
CA GLN A 67 -9.72 -6.37 6.96
C GLN A 67 -10.59 -7.28 6.09
N ALA A 68 -10.22 -7.45 4.82
CA ALA A 68 -10.91 -8.36 3.91
C ALA A 68 -10.77 -9.83 4.33
N LEU A 69 -9.64 -10.24 4.91
CA LEU A 69 -9.39 -11.62 5.34
C LEU A 69 -9.90 -11.90 6.76
N PHE A 70 -9.70 -10.98 7.70
CA PHE A 70 -9.80 -11.21 9.14
C PHE A 70 -10.76 -10.25 9.86
N GLY A 71 -11.22 -9.19 9.20
CA GLY A 71 -12.08 -8.18 9.81
C GLY A 71 -13.50 -8.68 10.11
N GLU A 72 -14.25 -7.88 10.86
CA GLU A 72 -15.65 -8.17 11.23
C GLU A 72 -16.55 -8.40 10.01
N ASN A 73 -16.29 -7.68 8.92
CA ASN A 73 -16.98 -7.80 7.63
C ASN A 73 -16.08 -8.45 6.56
N ARG A 74 -15.38 -9.54 6.93
CA ARG A 74 -14.49 -10.27 6.01
C ARG A 74 -15.20 -10.67 4.72
N LEU A 75 -14.46 -10.65 3.62
CA LEU A 75 -14.94 -11.04 2.30
C LEU A 75 -14.80 -12.56 2.10
N SER A 76 -15.76 -13.16 1.40
CA SER A 76 -15.65 -14.56 0.98
C SER A 76 -14.83 -14.64 -0.30
N LEU A 77 -13.49 -14.69 -0.14
CA LEU A 77 -12.56 -14.74 -1.27
C LEU A 77 -12.41 -16.18 -1.78
N SER A 78 -12.80 -16.41 -3.03
CA SER A 78 -12.54 -17.66 -3.75
C SER A 78 -11.03 -17.91 -3.88
N TRP A 79 -10.64 -19.16 -4.11
CA TRP A 79 -9.23 -19.46 -4.35
C TRP A 79 -8.65 -18.73 -5.57
N ALA A 80 -9.43 -18.64 -6.66
CA ALA A 80 -9.02 -17.89 -7.84
C ALA A 80 -8.75 -16.41 -7.53
N THR A 81 -9.64 -15.77 -6.76
CA THR A 81 -9.45 -14.38 -6.30
C THR A 81 -8.21 -14.23 -5.41
N ARG A 82 -8.00 -15.16 -4.46
CA ARG A 82 -6.81 -15.16 -3.60
C ARG A 82 -5.51 -15.27 -4.40
N PHE A 83 -5.50 -16.13 -5.42
CA PHE A 83 -4.36 -16.27 -6.32
C PHE A 83 -4.08 -14.97 -7.10
N GLU A 84 -5.11 -14.34 -7.67
CA GLU A 84 -4.96 -13.06 -8.38
C GLU A 84 -4.48 -11.94 -7.46
N ILE A 85 -4.90 -11.92 -6.19
CA ILE A 85 -4.38 -10.99 -5.18
C ILE A 85 -2.87 -11.24 -4.97
N CYS A 86 -2.45 -12.49 -4.71
CA CYS A 86 -1.02 -12.80 -4.57
C CYS A 86 -0.22 -12.37 -5.80
N LEU A 87 -0.73 -12.67 -7.00
CA LEU A 87 -0.08 -12.34 -8.26
C LEU A 87 0.02 -10.83 -8.49
N GLY A 88 -1.03 -10.08 -8.16
CA GLY A 88 -1.02 -8.62 -8.25
C GLY A 88 -0.02 -7.97 -7.30
N ILE A 89 0.07 -8.45 -6.06
CA ILE A 89 1.09 -7.97 -5.10
C ILE A 89 2.50 -8.27 -5.63
N ALA A 90 2.75 -9.49 -6.10
CA ALA A 90 4.05 -9.88 -6.66
C ALA A 90 4.44 -9.02 -7.86
N ARG A 91 3.50 -8.73 -8.77
CA ARG A 91 3.70 -7.80 -9.90
C ARG A 91 4.05 -6.39 -9.43
N GLY A 92 3.34 -5.88 -8.41
CA GLY A 92 3.64 -4.57 -7.83
C GLY A 92 5.06 -4.49 -7.25
N LEU A 93 5.49 -5.52 -6.54
CA LEU A 93 6.85 -5.58 -5.96
C LEU A 93 7.93 -5.75 -7.04
N ALA A 94 7.73 -6.65 -8.00
CA ALA A 94 8.65 -6.82 -9.12
C ALA A 94 8.86 -5.51 -9.89
N TYR A 95 7.77 -4.77 -10.12
CA TYR A 95 7.84 -3.44 -10.73
C TYR A 95 8.70 -2.47 -9.91
N LEU A 96 8.49 -2.39 -8.59
CA LEU A 96 9.28 -1.52 -7.71
C LEU A 96 10.78 -1.89 -7.69
N HIS A 97 11.09 -3.18 -7.74
CA HIS A 97 12.46 -3.69 -7.62
C HIS A 97 13.25 -3.61 -8.93
N GLU A 98 12.62 -3.87 -10.07
CA GLU A 98 13.33 -4.17 -11.31
C GLU A 98 12.85 -3.36 -12.53
N GLU A 99 11.55 -3.04 -12.62
CA GLU A 99 10.96 -2.49 -13.86
C GLU A 99 10.74 -0.97 -13.82
N SER A 100 10.68 -0.39 -12.62
CA SER A 100 10.50 1.05 -12.45
C SER A 100 11.79 1.82 -12.75
N ARG A 101 11.65 3.09 -13.15
CA ARG A 101 12.80 3.96 -13.48
C ARG A 101 13.75 4.15 -12.29
N ILE A 102 13.21 4.09 -11.08
CA ILE A 102 13.95 4.21 -9.84
C ILE A 102 13.71 2.97 -9.00
N ARG A 103 14.76 2.19 -8.73
CA ARG A 103 14.63 1.03 -7.83
C ARG A 103 14.16 1.46 -6.44
N VAL A 104 13.05 0.91 -5.98
CA VAL A 104 12.40 1.20 -4.69
C VAL A 104 12.26 -0.10 -3.90
N VAL A 105 12.66 -0.08 -2.64
CA VAL A 105 12.34 -1.14 -1.66
C VAL A 105 11.28 -0.60 -0.70
N HIS A 106 10.14 -1.29 -0.58
CA HIS A 106 8.96 -0.85 0.18
C HIS A 106 9.19 -0.86 1.68
N ARG A 107 9.79 -1.94 2.20
CA ARG A 107 10.21 -2.20 3.59
C ARG A 107 9.11 -2.42 4.63
N ASP A 108 7.85 -2.18 4.27
CA ASP A 108 6.71 -2.44 5.16
C ASP A 108 5.61 -3.22 4.43
N VAL A 109 5.98 -4.35 3.79
CA VAL A 109 5.03 -5.23 3.11
C VAL A 109 4.28 -6.08 4.13
N LYS A 110 2.98 -5.80 4.31
CA LYS A 110 2.05 -6.51 5.21
C LYS A 110 0.62 -6.37 4.71
N ALA A 111 -0.30 -7.22 5.17
CA ALA A 111 -1.68 -7.25 4.66
C ALA A 111 -2.45 -5.93 4.88
N SER A 112 -2.14 -5.17 5.94
CA SER A 112 -2.77 -3.86 6.18
C SER A 112 -2.29 -2.76 5.22
N ASN A 113 -1.16 -2.96 4.54
CA ASN A 113 -0.61 -2.05 3.52
C ASN A 113 -0.90 -2.55 2.08
N VAL A 114 -1.83 -3.49 1.93
CA VAL A 114 -2.37 -3.90 0.64
C VAL A 114 -3.84 -3.56 0.63
N LEU A 115 -4.24 -2.62 -0.21
CA LEU A 115 -5.63 -2.20 -0.36
C LEU A 115 -6.28 -2.90 -1.56
N LEU A 116 -7.60 -3.03 -1.54
CA LEU A 116 -8.38 -3.71 -2.58
C LEU A 116 -9.36 -2.71 -3.22
N ASP A 117 -9.30 -2.59 -4.54
CA ASP A 117 -10.33 -1.85 -5.30
C ASP A 117 -11.65 -2.64 -5.37
N SER A 118 -12.69 -2.04 -5.94
CA SER A 118 -14.02 -2.63 -6.13
C SER A 118 -14.02 -3.99 -6.84
N ASP A 119 -13.05 -4.25 -7.72
CA ASP A 119 -12.88 -5.51 -8.46
C ASP A 119 -11.97 -6.51 -7.73
N LEU A 120 -11.57 -6.21 -6.50
CA LEU A 120 -10.65 -7.00 -5.67
C LEU A 120 -9.23 -7.09 -6.22
N ASN A 121 -8.80 -6.13 -7.06
CA ASN A 121 -7.41 -6.03 -7.45
C ASN A 121 -6.59 -5.40 -6.30
N PRO A 122 -5.39 -5.95 -6.00
CA PRO A 122 -4.55 -5.43 -4.94
C PRO A 122 -3.75 -4.20 -5.38
N LYS A 123 -3.62 -3.26 -4.45
CA LYS A 123 -2.80 -2.05 -4.55
C LYS A 123 -1.94 -1.87 -3.31
N ILE A 124 -0.62 -1.92 -3.48
CA ILE A 124 0.35 -1.69 -2.42
C ILE A 124 0.30 -0.21 -2.01
N SER A 125 0.21 0.06 -0.71
CA SER A 125 0.14 1.39 -0.08
C SER A 125 1.23 1.59 0.98
N ASP A 126 1.29 2.79 1.56
CA ASP A 126 2.14 3.12 2.72
C ASP A 126 3.66 3.08 2.47
N PHE A 127 4.10 3.98 1.58
CA PHE A 127 5.50 4.14 1.17
C PHE A 127 6.35 4.96 2.16
N GLU A 128 5.92 5.12 3.41
CA GLU A 128 6.56 6.01 4.40
C GLU A 128 7.94 5.52 4.86
N TYR A 129 8.23 4.22 4.74
CA TYR A 129 9.54 3.61 5.03
C TYR A 129 10.34 3.26 3.78
N ALA A 130 9.78 3.52 2.60
CA ALA A 130 10.37 3.11 1.35
C ALA A 130 11.70 3.82 1.09
N MET A 131 12.64 3.10 0.47
CA MET A 131 13.97 3.62 0.17
C MET A 131 14.33 3.38 -1.29
N ARG A 132 15.12 4.31 -1.84
CA ARG A 132 15.61 4.26 -3.23
C ARG A 132 17.07 3.85 -3.27
N GLY A 133 17.48 3.13 -4.31
CA GLY A 133 18.89 2.81 -4.58
C GLY A 133 19.28 1.35 -4.27
N HIS A 134 20.51 1.13 -3.80
CA HIS A 134 21.15 -0.18 -3.72
C HIS A 134 20.91 -0.90 -2.39
N LEU A 135 19.65 -1.11 -2.02
CA LEU A 135 19.26 -1.91 -0.86
C LEU A 135 18.76 -3.29 -1.29
N THR A 136 18.76 -4.23 -0.35
CA THR A 136 18.29 -5.60 -0.62
C THR A 136 16.76 -5.65 -0.57
N GLU A 137 16.13 -6.14 -1.65
CA GLU A 137 14.70 -6.39 -1.73
C GLU A 137 14.23 -7.55 -0.84
N LYS A 138 15.17 -8.22 -0.14
CA LYS A 138 14.92 -9.39 0.69
C LYS A 138 13.89 -9.13 1.78
N ALA A 139 13.82 -7.90 2.31
CA ALA A 139 12.78 -7.51 3.27
C ALA A 139 11.38 -7.57 2.65
N ASP A 140 11.22 -7.07 1.43
CA ASP A 140 9.93 -7.09 0.71
C ASP A 140 9.55 -8.51 0.32
N VAL A 141 10.52 -9.32 -0.12
CA VAL A 141 10.29 -10.75 -0.45
C VAL A 141 9.84 -11.54 0.78
N PHE A 142 10.45 -11.28 1.94
CA PHE A 142 10.02 -11.90 3.20
C PHE A 142 8.59 -11.46 3.58
N GLY A 143 8.31 -10.15 3.57
CA GLY A 143 6.99 -9.62 3.87
C GLY A 143 5.92 -10.16 2.92
N PHE A 144 6.22 -10.27 1.63
CA PHE A 144 5.35 -10.92 0.66
C PHE A 144 5.07 -12.38 1.01
N GLY A 145 6.09 -13.14 1.44
CA GLY A 145 5.92 -14.52 1.88
C GLY A 145 4.93 -14.66 3.04
N VAL A 146 5.00 -13.76 4.03
CA VAL A 146 4.04 -13.72 5.14
C VAL A 146 2.62 -13.43 4.64
N VAL A 147 2.45 -12.39 3.82
CA VAL A 147 1.14 -12.02 3.24
C VAL A 147 0.57 -13.16 2.38
N ALA A 148 1.40 -13.86 1.61
CA ALA A 148 0.95 -15.01 0.84
C ALA A 148 0.45 -16.15 1.73
N LEU A 149 1.13 -16.42 2.86
CA LEU A 149 0.66 -17.42 3.83
C LEU A 149 -0.65 -17.02 4.50
N GLU A 150 -0.84 -15.74 4.81
CA GLU A 150 -2.09 -15.18 5.33
C GLU A 150 -3.24 -15.37 4.33
N ILE A 151 -3.01 -15.05 3.05
CA ILE A 151 -3.98 -15.24 1.97
C ILE A 151 -4.35 -16.71 1.79
N VAL A 152 -3.36 -17.62 1.80
CA VAL A 152 -3.60 -19.05 1.56
C VAL A 152 -4.29 -19.70 2.76
N SER A 153 -3.83 -19.40 3.97
CA SER A 153 -4.36 -20.01 5.20
C SER A 153 -5.69 -19.40 5.65
N GLY A 154 -5.96 -18.15 5.28
CA GLY A 154 -7.08 -17.39 5.84
C GLY A 154 -6.94 -17.14 7.33
N ARG A 155 -5.71 -17.13 7.87
CA ARG A 155 -5.41 -16.82 9.28
C ARG A 155 -4.38 -15.68 9.35
N PRO A 156 -4.50 -14.78 10.34
CA PRO A 156 -3.50 -13.74 10.56
C PRO A 156 -2.21 -14.36 11.07
N ASN A 157 -1.07 -13.74 10.77
CA ASN A 157 0.17 -14.07 11.45
C ASN A 157 0.07 -13.67 12.92
N SER A 158 0.24 -14.61 13.84
CA SER A 158 -0.02 -14.44 15.29
C SER A 158 0.95 -13.51 16.04
N ASP A 159 1.82 -12.80 15.33
CA ASP A 159 2.76 -11.80 15.86
C ASP A 159 2.44 -10.35 15.40
N SER A 160 1.26 -10.10 14.81
CA SER A 160 0.81 -8.76 14.38
C SER A 160 0.21 -7.92 15.50
#